data_AF-A0A834JJT2-F1
#
_entry.id   AF-A0A834JJT2-F1
#
_cell.length_a   1.000
_cell.length_b   1.000
_cell.length_c   1.000
_cell.angle_alpha   90.00
_cell.angle_beta   90.00
_cell.angle_gamma   90.00
#
_symmetry.space_group_name_H-M   'P 1'
#
loop_
_entity.id
_entity.type
_entity.pdbx_description
1 polymer ?
#
loop_
_entity_poly.entity_id
_entity_poly.type
_entity_poly.pdbx_seq_one_letter_code
_entity_poly.pdbx_strand_id
1 'polypeptide(L)'
;MDLSTIPLTALSIRTRNTISNLLNPTKFLPCDNGLPRDWRGLAHLANIEGELLPLVSSHSDPTMFILNTVIQKKSKDDIANLLNMLSILERWDIIDDTQQFIEEDTEKYLKCLENSQTTVETIEESVDAKVLTVG
;
A
#
# COMPACT_ATOMS: atom_id res chain seq x y z
N MET A 1 7.89 2.06 -14.09
CA MET A 1 7.68 2.75 -12.81
C MET A 1 8.13 1.79 -11.71
N ASP A 2 8.99 2.22 -10.80
CA ASP A 2 9.50 1.34 -9.75
C ASP A 2 8.56 1.38 -8.53
N LEU A 3 7.68 0.38 -8.44
CA LEU A 3 6.68 0.27 -7.38
C LEU A 3 7.30 -0.03 -6.00
N SER A 4 8.57 -0.43 -5.93
CA SER A 4 9.28 -0.66 -4.67
C SER A 4 9.63 0.64 -3.93
N THR A 5 9.54 1.78 -4.62
CA THR A 5 9.77 3.11 -4.03
C THR A 5 8.49 3.78 -3.54
N ILE A 6 7.33 3.17 -3.81
CA ILE A 6 6.02 3.78 -3.59
C ILE A 6 5.37 3.18 -2.36
N PRO A 7 5.12 3.96 -1.30
CA PRO A 7 4.55 3.43 -0.07
C PRO A 7 3.09 3.00 -0.27
N LEU A 8 2.62 2.04 0.53
CA LEU A 8 1.21 1.63 0.51
C LEU A 8 0.22 2.75 0.84
N THR A 9 0.66 3.84 1.49
CA THR A 9 -0.15 5.04 1.72
C THR A 9 -0.54 5.77 0.43
N ALA A 10 0.17 5.53 -0.68
CA ALA A 10 -0.18 6.07 -2.00
C ALA A 10 -1.48 5.46 -2.54
N LEU A 11 -1.83 4.24 -2.13
CA LEU A 11 -3.04 3.57 -2.60
C LEU A 11 -4.29 4.31 -2.12
N SER A 12 -5.13 4.69 -3.07
CA SER A 12 -6.42 5.31 -2.79
C SER A 12 -7.34 4.37 -2.03
N ILE A 13 -8.39 4.94 -1.45
CA ILE A 13 -9.43 4.16 -0.79
C ILE A 13 -10.15 3.23 -1.78
N ARG A 14 -10.26 3.63 -3.06
CA ARG A 14 -10.86 2.82 -4.13
C ARG A 14 -10.06 1.54 -4.32
N THR A 15 -8.75 1.66 -4.54
CA THR A 15 -7.85 0.51 -4.77
C THR A 15 -7.86 -0.43 -3.58
N ARG A 16 -7.74 0.11 -2.35
CA ARG A 16 -7.78 -0.69 -1.12
C ARG A 16 -9.12 -1.40 -0.93
N ASN A 17 -10.24 -0.74 -1.20
CA ASN A 17 -11.57 -1.36 -1.14
C ASN A 17 -11.73 -2.49 -2.16
N THR A 18 -11.23 -2.33 -3.39
CA THR A 18 -11.28 -3.39 -4.41
C THR A 18 -10.51 -4.62 -3.94
N ILE A 19 -9.28 -4.45 -3.45
CA ILE A 19 -8.47 -5.54 -2.90
C ILE A 19 -9.20 -6.21 -1.73
N SER A 20 -9.74 -5.43 -0.79
CA SER A 20 -10.52 -5.95 0.34
C SER A 20 -11.71 -6.79 -0.10
N ASN A 21 -12.51 -6.30 -1.05
CA ASN A 21 -13.69 -7.00 -1.53
C ASN A 21 -13.35 -8.34 -2.17
N LEU A 22 -12.19 -8.43 -2.85
CA LEU A 22 -11.76 -9.65 -3.53
C LEU A 22 -11.04 -10.64 -2.61
N LEU A 23 -10.46 -10.18 -1.51
CA LEU A 23 -9.63 -11.00 -0.62
C LEU A 23 -10.32 -11.39 0.70
N ASN A 24 -11.35 -10.64 1.14
CA ASN A 24 -12.15 -10.98 2.32
C ASN A 24 -12.93 -12.30 2.20
N PRO A 25 -13.53 -12.66 1.05
CA PRO A 25 -14.26 -13.93 0.93
C PRO A 25 -13.35 -15.13 1.15
N THR A 26 -13.76 -16.02 2.06
CA THR A 26 -13.01 -17.24 2.39
C THR A 26 -12.78 -18.11 1.15
N LYS A 27 -11.54 -18.51 0.93
CA LYS A 27 -11.15 -19.49 -0.09
C LYS A 27 -10.82 -20.82 0.60
N PHE A 28 -11.44 -21.89 0.10
CA PHE A 28 -11.25 -23.25 0.64
C PHE A 28 -10.09 -24.00 -0.02
N LEU A 29 -9.74 -23.61 -1.25
CA LEU A 29 -8.60 -24.15 -1.97
C LEU A 29 -7.35 -23.33 -1.61
N PRO A 30 -6.33 -23.95 -0.98
CA PRO A 30 -5.07 -23.30 -0.67
C PRO A 30 -4.24 -23.07 -1.95
N CYS A 31 -3.17 -22.28 -1.84
CA CYS A 31 -2.12 -22.20 -2.84
C CYS A 31 -1.25 -23.47 -2.81
N ASP A 32 -0.36 -23.61 -3.80
CA ASP A 32 0.63 -24.69 -3.86
C ASP A 32 1.57 -24.71 -2.63
N ASN A 33 1.82 -23.55 -2.01
CA ASN A 33 2.61 -23.41 -0.78
C ASN A 33 1.83 -23.72 0.51
N GLY A 34 0.55 -24.08 0.40
CA GLY A 34 -0.32 -24.40 1.54
C GLY A 34 -0.99 -23.21 2.22
N LEU A 35 -0.71 -21.97 1.80
CA LEU A 35 -1.36 -20.78 2.37
C LEU A 35 -2.82 -20.63 1.90
N PRO A 36 -3.73 -20.09 2.73
CA PRO A 36 -5.07 -19.71 2.29
C PRO A 36 -5.03 -18.57 1.28
N ARG A 37 -5.81 -18.65 0.20
CA ARG A 37 -5.90 -17.62 -0.88
C ARG A 37 -6.77 -16.40 -0.55
N ASP A 38 -7.05 -16.21 0.74
CA ASP A 38 -7.84 -15.10 1.27
C ASP A 38 -7.02 -14.29 2.28
N TRP A 39 -7.69 -13.37 2.97
CA TRP A 39 -7.07 -12.47 3.94
C TRP A 39 -6.22 -13.18 5.01
N ARG A 40 -6.45 -14.47 5.31
CA ARG A 40 -5.65 -15.23 6.28
C ARG A 40 -4.23 -15.45 5.78
N GLY A 41 -4.08 -15.77 4.49
CA GLY A 41 -2.76 -15.86 3.86
C GLY A 41 -2.06 -14.52 3.84
N LEU A 42 -2.79 -13.43 3.55
CA LEU A 42 -2.24 -12.08 3.61
C LEU A 42 -1.79 -11.70 5.02
N ALA A 43 -2.57 -12.04 6.06
CA ALA A 43 -2.21 -11.79 7.45
C ALA A 43 -0.90 -12.48 7.83
N HIS A 44 -0.71 -13.74 7.41
CA HIS A 44 0.53 -14.48 7.62
C HIS A 44 1.71 -13.81 6.92
N LEU A 45 1.59 -13.48 5.63
CA LEU A 45 2.65 -12.81 4.86
C LEU A 45 2.98 -11.41 5.40
N ALA A 46 2.00 -10.71 5.97
CA ALA A 46 2.16 -9.41 6.61
C ALA A 46 2.70 -9.50 8.05
N ASN A 47 3.10 -10.68 8.53
CA ASN A 47 3.53 -10.94 9.91
C ASN A 47 2.51 -10.41 10.94
N ILE A 48 1.23 -10.66 10.69
CA ILE A 48 0.13 -10.39 11.62
C ILE A 48 -0.24 -11.71 12.29
N GLU A 49 0.38 -11.92 13.45
CA GLU A 49 0.30 -13.16 14.19
C GLU A 49 -0.07 -12.91 15.66
N GLY A 50 -0.22 -13.99 16.43
CA GLY A 50 -0.49 -13.91 17.87
C GLY A 50 -1.79 -13.17 18.20
N GLU A 51 -1.71 -12.22 19.13
CA GLU A 51 -2.87 -11.47 19.64
C GLU A 51 -3.58 -10.63 18.58
N LEU A 52 -2.91 -10.27 17.49
CA LEU A 52 -3.51 -9.50 16.39
C LEU A 52 -4.43 -10.35 15.52
N LEU A 53 -4.18 -11.65 15.39
CA LEU A 53 -4.94 -12.50 14.46
C LEU A 53 -6.42 -12.69 14.87
N PRO A 54 -6.75 -12.94 16.15
CA PRO A 54 -8.15 -12.92 16.62
C PRO A 54 -8.82 -11.56 16.40
N LEU A 55 -8.09 -10.46 16.60
CA LEU A 55 -8.60 -9.11 16.36
C LEU A 55 -8.97 -8.90 14.89
N VAL A 56 -8.05 -9.23 13.96
CA VAL A 56 -8.29 -9.17 12.50
C VAL A 56 -9.53 -9.98 12.14
N SER A 57 -9.63 -11.21 12.67
CA SER A 57 -10.75 -12.14 12.39
C SER A 57 -12.10 -11.59 12.84
N SER A 58 -12.13 -10.70 13.84
CA SER A 58 -13.35 -10.09 14.37
C SER A 58 -13.85 -8.90 13.53
N HIS A 59 -13.01 -8.35 12.65
CA HIS A 59 -13.40 -7.22 11.80
C HIS A 59 -14.28 -7.67 10.64
N SER A 60 -15.23 -6.81 10.26
CA SER A 60 -16.06 -7.00 9.06
C SER A 60 -15.26 -6.89 7.75
N ASP A 61 -14.12 -6.20 7.79
CA ASP A 61 -13.17 -6.08 6.67
C ASP A 61 -11.74 -6.39 7.16
N PRO A 62 -11.38 -7.68 7.28
CA PRO A 62 -10.08 -8.10 7.77
C PRO A 62 -8.94 -7.62 6.86
N THR A 63 -9.14 -7.62 5.53
CA THR A 63 -8.11 -7.16 4.58
C THR A 63 -7.79 -5.67 4.78
N MET A 64 -8.80 -4.81 4.92
CA MET A 64 -8.57 -3.38 5.16
C MET A 64 -7.86 -3.16 6.50
N PHE A 65 -8.23 -3.91 7.54
CA PHE A 65 -7.55 -3.85 8.83
C PHE A 65 -6.07 -4.22 8.71
N ILE A 66 -5.75 -5.29 7.97
CA ILE A 66 -4.38 -5.72 7.69
C ILE A 66 -3.62 -4.61 6.96
N LEU A 67 -4.16 -4.08 5.86
CA LEU A 67 -3.50 -3.02 5.07
C LEU A 67 -3.22 -1.77 5.93
N ASN A 68 -4.17 -1.35 6.75
CA ASN A 68 -3.99 -0.20 7.64
C ASN A 68 -2.95 -0.49 8.74
N THR A 69 -2.92 -1.71 9.27
CA THR A 69 -1.91 -2.13 10.26
C THR A 69 -0.51 -2.09 9.65
N VAL A 70 -0.34 -2.60 8.44
CA VAL A 70 0.92 -2.58 7.69
C VAL A 70 1.37 -1.13 7.45
N ILE A 71 0.46 -0.28 6.97
CA ILE A 71 0.72 1.16 6.76
C ILE A 71 1.17 1.86 8.06
N GLN A 72 0.53 1.55 9.20
CA GLN A 72 0.84 2.18 10.49
C GLN A 72 2.17 1.72 11.08
N LYS A 73 2.60 0.49 10.83
CA LYS A 73 3.87 -0.05 11.33
C LYS A 73 5.10 0.69 10.78
N LYS A 74 4.96 1.58 9.77
CA LYS A 74 6.06 2.28 9.09
C LYS A 74 7.18 1.32 8.64
N SER A 75 6.84 0.05 8.41
CA SER A 75 7.72 -0.90 7.74
C SER A 75 7.95 -0.42 6.30
N LYS A 76 9.02 -0.90 5.65
CA LYS A 76 9.32 -0.63 4.24
C LYS A 76 8.32 -1.32 3.28
N ASP A 77 7.05 -1.38 3.67
CA ASP A 77 6.01 -2.01 2.87
C ASP A 77 5.56 -1.03 1.79
N ASP A 78 6.02 -1.34 0.59
CA ASP A 78 5.72 -0.67 -0.66
C ASP A 78 4.65 -1.43 -1.45
N ILE A 79 4.19 -0.82 -2.55
CA ILE A 79 3.20 -1.43 -3.43
C ILE A 79 3.73 -2.73 -4.05
N ALA A 80 5.03 -2.81 -4.37
CA ALA A 80 5.62 -4.02 -4.93
C ALA A 80 5.54 -5.20 -3.96
N ASN A 81 5.75 -4.99 -2.66
CA ASN A 81 5.63 -6.02 -1.65
C ASN A 81 4.19 -6.53 -1.54
N LEU A 82 3.19 -5.65 -1.62
CA LEU A 82 1.78 -6.07 -1.66
C LEU A 82 1.47 -6.93 -2.89
N LEU A 83 1.93 -6.52 -4.07
CA LEU A 83 1.76 -7.30 -5.30
C LEU A 83 2.47 -8.66 -5.23
N ASN A 84 3.66 -8.70 -4.61
CA ASN A 84 4.38 -9.94 -4.35
C ASN A 84 3.60 -10.86 -3.40
N MET A 85 3.05 -10.32 -2.31
CA MET A 85 2.18 -11.10 -1.41
C MET A 85 0.96 -11.66 -2.14
N LEU A 86 0.28 -10.87 -2.98
CA LEU A 86 -0.85 -11.34 -3.79
C LEU A 86 -0.44 -12.43 -4.79
N SER A 87 0.75 -12.31 -5.38
CA SER A 87 1.32 -13.32 -6.28
C SER A 87 1.61 -14.63 -5.56
N ILE A 88 2.16 -14.57 -4.33
CA ILE A 88 2.39 -15.74 -3.46
C ILE A 88 1.07 -16.43 -3.08
N LEU A 89 -0.02 -15.65 -2.98
CA LEU A 89 -1.37 -16.16 -2.75
C LEU A 89 -2.09 -16.62 -4.04
N GLU A 90 -1.41 -16.61 -5.18
CA GLU A 90 -1.97 -16.94 -6.50
C GLU A 90 -3.20 -16.10 -6.87
N ARG A 91 -3.32 -14.89 -6.32
CA ARG A 91 -4.44 -13.96 -6.58
C ARG A 91 -4.13 -13.03 -7.74
N TRP A 92 -3.85 -13.64 -8.89
CA TRP A 92 -3.61 -12.94 -10.15
C TRP A 92 -4.81 -12.10 -10.59
N ASP A 93 -6.02 -12.59 -10.30
CA ASP A 93 -7.27 -11.86 -10.54
C ASP A 93 -7.30 -10.49 -9.84
N ILE A 94 -6.83 -10.42 -8.58
CA ILE A 94 -6.76 -9.14 -7.86
C ILE A 94 -5.74 -8.20 -8.50
N ILE A 95 -4.59 -8.73 -8.89
CA ILE A 95 -3.51 -7.95 -9.49
C ILE A 95 -4.02 -7.33 -10.80
N ASP A 96 -4.61 -8.13 -11.68
CA ASP A 96 -5.14 -7.70 -12.97
C ASP A 96 -6.29 -6.68 -12.79
N ASP A 97 -7.24 -6.96 -11.90
CA ASP A 97 -8.41 -6.09 -11.66
C ASP A 97 -8.06 -4.75 -11.01
N THR A 98 -6.88 -4.64 -10.37
CA THR A 98 -6.45 -3.42 -9.67
C THR A 98 -5.31 -2.67 -10.35
N GLN A 99 -4.70 -3.25 -11.39
CA GLN A 99 -3.54 -2.69 -12.06
C GLN A 99 -3.75 -1.22 -12.47
N GLN A 100 -4.84 -0.92 -13.17
CA GLN A 100 -5.11 0.45 -13.61
C GLN A 100 -5.24 1.43 -12.43
N PHE A 101 -5.87 1.03 -11.33
CA PHE A 101 -6.04 1.90 -10.17
C PHE A 101 -4.72 2.14 -9.45
N ILE A 102 -3.84 1.12 -9.39
CA ILE A 102 -2.50 1.23 -8.83
C ILE A 102 -1.64 2.18 -9.68
N GLU A 103 -1.70 2.09 -11.00
CA GLU A 103 -1.00 2.99 -11.92
C GLU A 103 -1.45 4.46 -11.70
N GLU A 104 -2.76 4.71 -11.68
CA GLU A 104 -3.35 6.04 -11.42
C GLU A 104 -2.92 6.60 -10.04
N ASP A 105 -2.99 5.78 -9.00
CA ASP A 105 -2.60 6.14 -7.64
C ASP A 105 -1.10 6.49 -7.56
N THR A 106 -0.27 5.72 -8.25
CA THR A 106 1.18 5.92 -8.24
C THR A 106 1.58 7.18 -9.01
N GLU A 107 0.99 7.42 -10.18
CA GLU A 107 1.21 8.68 -10.90
C GLU A 107 0.82 9.90 -10.06
N LYS A 108 -0.33 9.81 -9.38
CA LYS A 108 -0.79 10.88 -8.50
C LYS A 108 0.18 11.12 -7.36
N TYR A 109 0.70 10.06 -6.74
CA TYR A 109 1.69 10.16 -5.67
C TYR A 109 2.99 10.83 -6.14
N LEU A 110 3.53 10.42 -7.29
CA LEU A 110 4.75 11.01 -7.85
C LEU A 110 4.58 12.49 -8.18
N LYS A 111 3.47 12.87 -8.82
CA LYS A 111 3.14 14.27 -9.10
C LYS A 111 3.09 15.11 -7.82
N CYS A 112 2.51 14.57 -6.73
CA CYS A 112 2.49 15.24 -5.44
C CYS A 112 3.89 15.40 -4.83
N LEU A 113 4.78 14.42 -5.02
CA LEU A 113 6.15 14.48 -4.55
C LEU A 113 6.97 15.54 -5.30
N GLU A 114 6.86 15.55 -6.63
CA GLU A 114 7.51 16.55 -7.49
C GLU A 114 7.06 17.97 -7.13
N ASN A 115 5.74 18.19 -7.03
CA ASN A 115 5.19 19.49 -6.64
C ASN A 115 5.69 19.95 -5.28
N SER A 116 5.83 19.03 -4.32
CA SER A 116 6.35 19.34 -2.99
C SER A 116 7.81 19.78 -3.05
N GLN A 117 8.65 19.10 -3.85
CA GLN A 117 10.05 19.48 -4.05
C GLN A 117 10.18 20.84 -4.73
N THR A 118 9.43 21.09 -5.82
CA THR A 118 9.45 22.39 -6.51
C THR A 118 9.02 23.53 -5.59
N THR A 119 8.00 23.34 -4.75
CA THR A 119 7.60 24.38 -3.79
C THR A 119 8.68 24.69 -2.75
N VAL A 120 9.45 23.70 -2.30
CA VAL A 120 10.55 23.90 -1.34
C VAL A 120 11.70 24.66 -2.00
N GLU A 121 12.13 24.24 -3.19
CA GLU A 121 13.20 24.91 -3.95
C GLU A 121 12.87 26.38 -4.23
N THR A 122 11.63 26.68 -4.63
CA THR A 122 11.19 28.05 -4.91
C THR A 122 11.18 28.95 -3.65
N ILE A 123 10.93 28.37 -2.47
CA ILE A 123 10.98 29.10 -1.19
C ILE A 123 12.43 29.38 -0.81
N GLU A 124 13.34 28.41 -0.94
CA GLU A 124 14.76 28.61 -0.61
C GLU A 124 15.40 29.70 -1.48
N GLU A 125 15.16 29.70 -2.80
CA GLU A 125 15.62 30.77 -3.70
C GLU A 125 15.06 32.15 -3.30
N SER A 126 13.80 32.22 -2.84
CA SER A 126 13.18 33.47 -2.40
C SER A 126 13.73 33.99 -1.08
N VAL A 127 14.17 33.12 -0.16
CA VAL A 127 14.72 33.54 1.14
C VAL A 127 16.14 34.07 0.96
N ASP A 128 16.96 33.41 0.12
CA ASP A 128 18.34 33.81 -0.12
C ASP A 128 18.43 35.17 -0.83
N ALA A 129 17.48 35.45 -1.73
CA ALA A 129 17.35 36.76 -2.39
C ALA A 129 17.03 37.93 -1.44
N LYS A 130 16.59 37.67 -0.20
CA LYS A 130 16.19 38.71 0.77
C LYS A 130 17.24 39.02 1.85
N VAL A 131 18.35 38.28 1.92
CA VAL A 131 19.38 38.47 2.97
C VAL A 131 20.47 39.49 2.59
N LEU A 132 20.50 39.97 1.33
CA LEU A 132 21.49 40.94 0.85
C LEU A 132 20.96 42.38 0.81
N THR A 133 20.45 42.94 1.90
CA THR A 133 20.38 44.42 2.02
C THR A 133 20.32 44.88 3.47
N VAL A 134 21.48 45.09 4.11
CA VAL A 134 21.65 46.26 4.99
C VAL A 134 23.12 46.68 4.94
N GLY A 135 23.36 47.87 4.38
CA GLY A 135 24.62 48.61 4.48
C GLY A 135 24.51 49.72 5.52
#